data_AF-A0A3N5G5G8-F1
#
_entry.id   AF-A0A3N5G5G8-F1
#
_cell.length_a   1.000
_cell.length_b   1.000
_cell.length_c   1.000
_cell.angle_alpha   90.00
_cell.angle_beta   90.00
_cell.angle_gamma   90.00
#
_symmetry.space_group_name_H-M   'P 1'
#
loop_
_entity.id
_entity.type
_entity.pdbx_description
1 polymer ?
#
loop_
_entity_poly.entity_id
_entity_poly.type
_entity_poly.pdbx_seq_one_letter_code
_entity_poly.pdbx_strand_id
1 'polypeptide(L)' 'MKRETRRYIRELAYYSSLGFQVALSIFIGLAIGVYLDRRFDLYPWLTLVFLGLGIAAGFRNIWLAIIKSERSPQERDIK' A
#
# COMPACT_ATOMS: atom_id res chain seq x y z
N MET A 1 -21.63 -11.18 21.49
CA MET A 1 -20.79 -9.97 21.54
C MET A 1 -21.16 -9.08 20.37
N LYS A 2 -21.76 -7.92 20.66
CA LYS A 2 -22.83 -7.32 19.85
C LYS A 2 -22.34 -6.02 19.19
N ARG A 3 -22.27 -6.02 17.85
CA ARG A 3 -22.06 -4.88 16.94
C ARG A 3 -20.77 -4.06 17.07
N GLU A 4 -20.37 -3.59 18.26
CA GLU A 4 -19.16 -2.78 18.41
C GLU A 4 -17.88 -3.54 18.06
N THR A 5 -17.67 -4.73 18.62
CA THR A 5 -16.48 -5.55 18.32
C THR A 5 -16.37 -5.86 16.81
N ARG A 6 -17.50 -6.08 16.12
CA ARG A 6 -17.50 -6.28 14.66
C ARG A 6 -17.09 -5.02 13.89
N ARG A 7 -17.42 -3.83 14.40
CA ARG A 7 -17.05 -2.55 13.79
C ARG A 7 -15.55 -2.29 13.95
N TYR A 8 -15.02 -2.50 15.15
CA TYR A 8 -13.58 -2.43 15.42
C TYR A 8 -12.78 -3.43 14.59
N ILE A 9 -13.22 -4.69 14.50
CA ILE A 9 -12.55 -5.68 13.64
C ILE A 9 -12.54 -5.23 12.18
N ARG A 10 -13.61 -4.58 11.70
CA ARG A 10 -13.71 -4.12 10.31
C ARG A 10 -12.81 -2.93 10.02
N GLU A 11 -12.71 -1.99 10.94
CA GLU A 11 -11.79 -0.86 10.86
C GLU A 11 -10.33 -1.33 10.93
N LEU A 12 -10.01 -2.21 11.88
CA LEU A 12 -8.68 -2.83 11.98
C LEU A 12 -8.32 -3.62 10.72
N ALA A 13 -9.24 -4.41 10.18
CA ALA A 13 -9.03 -5.14 8.93
C ALA A 13 -8.78 -4.20 7.74
N TYR A 14 -9.48 -3.05 7.70
CA TYR A 14 -9.28 -2.04 6.66
C TYR A 14 -7.91 -1.38 6.76
N TYR A 15 -7.49 -0.93 7.95
CA TYR A 15 -6.15 -0.38 8.17
C TYR A 15 -5.05 -1.40 7.91
N SER A 16 -5.25 -2.66 8.31
CA SER A 16 -4.31 -3.74 8.05
C SER A 16 -4.16 -4.03 6.56
N SER A 17 -5.25 -4.00 5.80
CA SER A 17 -5.22 -4.21 4.34
C SER A 17 -4.46 -3.09 3.63
N LEU A 18 -4.64 -1.84 4.06
CA LEU A 18 -3.88 -0.69 3.57
C LEU A 18 -2.38 -0.86 3.85
N GLY A 19 -2.00 -1.17 5.09
CA GLY A 19 -0.60 -1.40 5.44
C GLY A 19 0.03 -2.57 4.67
N PHE A 20 -0.72 -3.66 4.49
CA PHE A 20 -0.25 -4.83 3.75
C PHE A 20 -0.01 -4.52 2.26
N GLN A 21 -0.89 -3.73 1.65
CA GLN A 21 -0.75 -3.32 0.24
C GLN A 21 0.51 -2.45 0.02
N VAL A 22 0.83 -1.60 0.99
CA VAL A 22 2.04 -0.76 0.98
C VAL A 22 3.29 -1.59 1.16
N ALA A 23 3.27 -2.51 2.13
CA ALA A 23 4.38 -3.44 2.35
C ALA A 23 4.66 -4.27 1.08
N LEU A 24 3.62 -4.83 0.45
CA LEU A 24 3.74 -5.56 -0.82
C LEU A 24 4.37 -4.72 -1.93
N SER A 25 3.94 -3.46 -2.10
CA SER A 25 4.51 -2.55 -3.09
C SER A 25 6.01 -2.34 -2.89
N ILE A 26 6.44 -2.11 -1.65
CA ILE A 26 7.85 -1.94 -1.29
C ILE A 26 8.63 -3.22 -1.57
N PHE A 27 8.11 -4.39 -1.16
CA PHE A 27 8.75 -5.68 -1.41
C PHE A 27 8.94 -5.96 -2.89
N ILE A 28 7.93 -5.69 -3.74
CA ILE A 28 8.02 -5.89 -5.19
C ILE A 28 9.06 -4.93 -5.80
N GLY A 29 9.01 -3.64 -5.44
CA GLY A 29 9.98 -2.65 -5.92
C GLY A 29 11.41 -3.01 -5.53
N LEU A 30 11.62 -3.43 -4.29
CA LEU A 30 12.93 -3.83 -3.77
C LEU A 30 13.42 -5.13 -4.42
N ALA A 31 12.55 -6.13 -4.60
CA ALA A 31 12.90 -7.39 -5.28
C ALA A 31 13.34 -7.15 -6.73
N ILE A 32 12.61 -6.32 -7.48
CA ILE A 32 12.96 -5.96 -8.86
C ILE A 32 14.24 -5.13 -8.88
N GLY A 33 14.37 -4.15 -7.97
CA GLY A 33 15.56 -3.30 -7.84
C GLY A 33 16.82 -4.13 -7.61
N VAL A 34 16.81 -5.02 -6.61
CA VAL A 34 17.93 -5.91 -6.28
C VAL A 34 18.24 -6.89 -7.42
N TYR A 35 17.22 -7.41 -8.10
CA TYR A 35 17.41 -8.33 -9.22
C TYR A 35 18.11 -7.64 -10.41
N LEU A 36 17.69 -6.42 -10.76
CA LEU A 36 18.37 -5.66 -11.81
C LEU A 36 19.74 -5.15 -11.37
N ASP A 37 19.92 -4.70 -10.12
CA ASP A 37 21.22 -4.20 -9.63
C ASP A 37 22.29 -5.30 -9.72
N ARG A 38 21.92 -6.55 -9.42
CA ARG A 38 22.77 -7.74 -9.65
C ARG A 38 23.02 -8.06 -11.12
N ARG A 39 22.12 -7.67 -12.02
CA ARG A 39 22.24 -7.94 -13.46
C ARG A 39 23.11 -6.90 -14.17
N PHE A 40 23.14 -5.67 -13.67
CA PHE A 40 23.82 -4.54 -14.30
C PHE A 40 25.09 -4.08 -13.57
N ASP A 41 25.46 -4.68 -12.44
CA ASP A 41 26.63 -4.29 -11.62
C ASP A 41 26.64 -2.80 -11.19
N LEU A 42 25.48 -2.14 -11.21
CA LEU A 42 25.29 -0.71 -10.90
C LEU A 42 25.19 -0.41 -9.39
N TYR A 43 25.74 -1.29 -8.56
CA TYR A 43 25.53 -1.30 -7.12
C TYR A 43 25.98 0.04 -6.48
N PRO A 44 25.12 0.78 -5.75
CA PRO A 44 23.74 0.49 -5.31
C PRO A 44 22.70 1.47 -5.90
N TRP A 45 22.96 2.04 -7.08
CA TRP A 45 22.15 3.15 -7.62
C TRP A 45 20.76 2.69 -8.06
N LEU A 46 20.66 1.53 -8.69
CA LEU A 46 19.39 1.05 -9.21
C LEU A 46 18.45 0.62 -8.09
N THR A 47 19.01 0.01 -7.04
CA THR A 47 18.29 -0.35 -5.83
C THR A 47 17.71 0.89 -5.14
N LEU A 48 18.47 1.99 -5.05
CA LEU A 48 17.97 3.26 -4.49
C LEU A 48 16.83 3.88 -5.31
N VAL A 49 16.94 3.88 -6.64
CA VAL A 49 15.88 4.40 -7.52
C VAL A 49 14.61 3.56 -7.42
N PHE A 50 14.72 2.23 -7.46
CA PHE A 50 13.58 1.33 -7.32
C PHE A 50 12.97 1.34 -5.91
N LEU A 51 13.78 1.54 -4.88
CA LEU A 51 13.31 1.74 -3.52
C LEU A 51 12.50 3.03 -3.41
N GLY A 52 13.02 4.14 -3.95
CA GLY A 52 12.30 5.42 -4.02
C GLY A 52 11.00 5.30 -4.81
N LEU A 53 11.02 4.61 -5.96
CA LEU A 53 9.84 4.33 -6.76
C LEU A 53 8.83 3.43 -6.04
N GLY A 54 9.28 2.40 -5.33
CA GLY A 54 8.44 1.50 -4.54
C GLY A 54 7.74 2.22 -3.40
N ILE A 55 8.46 3.11 -2.70
CA ILE A 55 7.91 3.98 -1.67
C ILE A 55 6.90 4.97 -2.29
N ALA A 56 7.27 5.64 -3.39
CA ALA A 56 6.40 6.60 -4.07
C ALA A 56 5.13 5.94 -4.62
N ALA A 57 5.22 4.74 -5.19
CA ALA A 57 4.08 3.96 -5.68
C ALA A 57 3.16 3.50 -4.55
N GLY A 58 3.74 3.02 -3.44
CA GLY A 58 3.00 2.65 -2.23
C GLY A 58 2.25 3.86 -1.66
N PHE A 59 2.92 5.00 -1.52
CA PHE A 59 2.32 6.25 -1.06
C PHE A 59 1.24 6.76 -2.01
N ARG A 60 1.44 6.72 -3.33
CA ARG A 60 0.43 7.14 -4.31
C ARG A 60 -0.86 6.34 -4.16
N ASN A 61 -0.76 5.05 -3.87
CA ASN A 61 -1.91 4.17 -3.69
C ASN A 61 -2.68 4.49 -2.40
N ILE A 62 -1.96 4.74 -1.29
CA ILE A 62 -2.56 5.23 -0.04
C ILE A 62 -3.22 6.60 -0.26
N TRP A 63 -2.53 7.54 -0.91
CA TRP A 63 -3.00 8.90 -1.14
C TRP A 63 -4.31 8.91 -1.96
N LEU A 64 -4.39 8.08 -2.99
CA LEU A 64 -5.62 7.85 -3.75
C LEU A 64 -6.74 7.23 -2.90
N ALA A 65 -6.42 6.25 -2.04
CA ALA A 65 -7.40 5.62 -1.16
C ALA A 65 -7.92 6.58 -0.08
N ILE A 66 -7.06 7.42 0.50
CA ILE A 66 -7.42 8.45 1.48
C ILE A 66 -8.29 9.53 0.82
N ILE A 67 -7.85 10.11 -0.30
CA ILE A 67 -8.62 11.12 -1.03
C ILE A 67 -9.96 10.57 -1.53
N LYS A 68 -10.01 9.30 -1.94
CA LYS A 68 -11.25 8.66 -2.37
C LYS A 68 -12.16 8.28 -1.20
N SER A 69 -11.60 8.08 0.00
CA SER A 69 -12.40 7.93 1.22
C SER A 69 -13.11 9.22 1.62
N GLU A 70 -12.61 10.40 1.23
CA GLU A 70 -13.30 11.68 1.41
C GLU A 70 -14.42 11.93 0.36
N ARG A 71 -14.43 11.20 -0.76
CA ARG A 71 -15.48 11.27 -1.79
C ARG A 71 -16.29 9.99 -1.95
N SER A 72 -16.42 9.22 -0.87
CA SER A 72 -17.51 8.25 -0.76
C SER A 72 -18.46 8.71 0.32
N PRO A 73 -19.42 9.61 -0.01
CA PRO A 73 -20.70 9.62 0.68
C PRO A 73 -21.19 8.18 0.81
N GLN A 74 -21.79 7.92 1.95
CA GLN A 74 -22.37 6.66 2.38
C GLN A 74 -23.25 6.02 1.28
N GLU A 75 -22.69 5.17 0.43
CA GLU A 75 -23.47 4.23 -0.40
C GLU A 75 -23.68 2.93 0.38
N ARG A 76 -24.32 3.04 1.55
CA ARG A 76 -24.85 1.90 2.32
C ARG A 76 -26.19 2.26 2.98
N ASP A 77 -26.99 3.01 2.26
CA ASP A 77 -28.44 2.96 2.40
C ASP A 77 -29.01 2.63 1.01
N ILE A 78 -30.03 1.75 0.97
CA ILE A 78 -30.75 1.26 -0.22
C ILE A 78 -30.09 0.08 -0.97
N LYS A 79 -30.30 -1.13 -0.44
CA LYS A 79 -31.17 -2.15 -1.08
C LYS A 79 -31.63 -3.16 -0.04
#